data_AF-W6UMR6-F1
#
_entry.id   AF-W6UMR6-F1
#
_cell.length_a   1.000
_cell.length_b   1.000
_cell.length_c   1.000
_cell.angle_alpha   90.00
_cell.angle_beta   90.00
_cell.angle_gamma   90.00
#
_symmetry.space_group_name_H-M   'P 1'
#
loop_
_entity.id
_entity.type
_entity.pdbx_description
1 polymer ?
#
loop_
_entity_poly.entity_id
_entity_poly.type
_entity_poly.pdbx_seq_one_letter_code
_entity_poly.pdbx_strand_id
1 'polypeptide(L)'
;MRWTTEEIVQCGSRLGGRRAIAAEIYLPGKTYLEGVKVEKAGRVGFADLEGLDFACLLMFTMSSRHRVMPPEFRKKYFPIVTEKELESYRDTDCVDPNRKMAEFSPTREAPRHLRLLYQELLPHNLDPRYRDRLRERLERREMMLRRRHLHIPEFYVGSVLATTVADKHAPNKKNRFVGICIERNNEGLWSNFTLRNVIDQTAVEVNFELYNPTLLSIEVLLLEKRLDRNLLYLRDAPLSESRFPFDLAPVPHEKDAPVPINDKKVKLLPRPWHFQWHLHGYRGIDLKSMYSHLTTEELNQIEKKVDLIDRYDLMKMYRSRITPAEENTVMGEVGRHHTELLRHMDFLKGHWRNGSASNSSSDPP
;
A
#
# COMPACT_ATOMS: atom_id res chain seq x y z
N MET A 1 24.07 17.66 28.14
CA MET A 1 24.79 16.57 27.47
C MET A 1 24.62 16.75 25.97
N ARG A 2 25.66 17.26 25.29
CA ARG A 2 25.73 17.40 23.83
C ARG A 2 26.16 16.06 23.24
N TRP A 3 25.52 15.64 22.15
CA TRP A 3 26.03 14.57 21.31
C TRP A 3 26.29 15.13 19.92
N THR A 4 27.55 15.12 19.53
CA THR A 4 28.06 15.45 18.21
C THR A 4 28.00 14.20 17.33
N THR A 5 27.59 14.41 16.08
CA THR A 5 27.64 13.48 14.96
C THR A 5 29.08 13.29 14.47
N GLU A 6 29.52 12.04 14.29
CA GLU A 6 30.38 11.54 13.20
C GLU A 6 30.93 10.16 13.58
N GLU A 7 30.64 9.13 12.78
CA GLU A 7 31.57 8.07 12.35
C GLU A 7 30.80 7.03 11.50
N ILE A 8 30.85 7.21 10.18
CA ILE A 8 30.57 6.16 9.20
C ILE A 8 31.94 5.69 8.71
N VAL A 9 32.39 4.53 9.23
CA VAL A 9 33.53 3.79 8.69
C VAL A 9 33.03 2.52 8.04
N GLN A 10 33.37 2.42 6.77
CA GLN A 10 33.22 1.34 5.82
C GLN A 10 33.99 0.10 6.29
N CYS A 11 33.31 -1.04 6.43
CA CYS A 11 33.99 -2.34 6.50
C CYS A 11 33.17 -3.40 5.78
N GLY A 12 33.66 -3.83 4.62
CA GLY A 12 33.20 -5.02 3.94
C GLY A 12 33.87 -6.25 4.53
N SER A 13 33.09 -7.30 4.76
CA SER A 13 33.60 -8.67 4.72
C SER A 13 32.47 -9.63 4.41
N ARG A 14 32.70 -10.46 3.38
CA ARG A 14 31.94 -11.67 3.06
C ARG A 14 31.96 -12.59 4.28
N LEU A 15 30.84 -13.23 4.57
CA LEU A 15 30.76 -14.65 4.92
C LEU A 15 29.28 -15.07 4.87
N GLY A 16 29.01 -16.15 4.12
CA GLY A 16 27.69 -16.73 3.98
C GLY A 16 27.24 -17.48 5.22
N GLY A 17 25.95 -17.79 5.28
CA GLY A 17 25.39 -18.72 6.26
C GLY A 17 24.17 -18.17 6.98
N ARG A 18 23.00 -18.59 6.50
CA ARG A 18 21.73 -18.82 7.23
C ARG A 18 21.56 -18.03 8.55
N ARG A 19 20.72 -17.00 8.53
CA ARG A 19 20.12 -16.45 9.77
C ARG A 19 18.68 -16.94 9.90
N ALA A 20 18.48 -17.80 10.89
CA ALA A 20 17.17 -18.04 11.49
C ALA A 20 16.74 -16.76 12.23
N ILE A 21 15.47 -16.40 12.09
CA ILE A 21 14.84 -15.32 12.85
C ILE A 21 14.45 -15.93 14.19
N ALA A 22 15.27 -15.70 15.22
CA ALA A 22 14.89 -15.91 16.61
C ALA A 22 14.26 -14.61 17.13
N ALA A 23 13.00 -14.67 17.54
CA ALA A 23 12.35 -13.62 18.30
C ALA A 23 12.69 -13.83 19.78
N GLU A 24 13.54 -12.97 20.35
CA GLU A 24 13.74 -12.87 21.79
C GLU A 24 12.61 -12.01 22.38
N ILE A 25 11.73 -12.63 23.15
CA ILE A 25 10.81 -11.96 24.06
C ILE A 25 11.41 -12.10 25.45
N TYR A 26 11.86 -10.99 26.04
CA TYR A 26 12.24 -10.90 27.44
C TYR A 26 10.98 -10.75 28.29
N LEU A 27 10.68 -11.74 29.14
CA LEU A 27 9.90 -11.55 30.36
C LEU A 27 10.48 -12.41 31.49
N PRO A 28 10.50 -11.90 32.74
CA PRO A 28 11.28 -12.47 33.83
C PRO A 28 10.54 -13.57 34.61
N GLY A 29 11.30 -14.60 35.02
CA GLY A 29 11.18 -15.29 36.30
C GLY A 29 10.08 -16.36 36.45
N LYS A 30 10.48 -17.64 36.34
CA LYS A 30 10.54 -18.62 37.46
C LYS A 30 10.76 -20.05 36.91
N THR A 31 11.75 -20.70 37.51
CA THR A 31 12.10 -22.12 37.43
C THR A 31 10.98 -23.03 37.92
N TYR A 32 10.84 -24.24 37.34
CA TYR A 32 10.89 -25.55 38.03
C TYR A 32 10.97 -26.70 37.01
N LEU A 33 11.58 -27.80 37.45
CA LEU A 33 12.14 -28.95 36.73
C LEU A 33 11.16 -30.13 36.58
N GLU A 34 11.66 -31.19 35.93
CA GLU A 34 11.17 -32.59 35.80
C GLU A 34 10.30 -32.85 34.55
N GLY A 35 10.62 -33.76 33.62
CA GLY A 35 11.52 -34.90 33.62
C GLY A 35 10.72 -36.18 33.35
N VAL A 36 10.51 -36.57 32.09
CA VAL A 36 9.89 -37.87 31.74
C VAL A 36 10.66 -38.53 30.60
N LYS A 37 11.13 -39.74 30.91
CA LYS A 37 11.90 -40.68 30.07
C LYS A 37 11.07 -41.26 28.93
N VAL A 38 11.78 -41.56 27.84
CA VAL A 38 11.33 -42.35 26.69
C VAL A 38 11.48 -43.83 27.02
N GLU A 39 10.39 -44.61 26.96
CA GLU A 39 10.45 -46.08 26.95
C GLU A 39 10.14 -46.63 25.55
N LYS A 40 11.01 -47.53 25.09
CA LYS A 40 10.87 -48.30 23.86
C LYS A 40 9.92 -49.48 24.12
N ALA A 41 8.87 -49.61 23.32
CA ALA A 41 8.02 -50.80 23.32
C ALA A 41 8.72 -51.98 22.65
N GLY A 42 8.85 -53.08 23.40
CA GLY A 42 9.31 -54.38 22.95
C GLY A 42 8.25 -55.12 22.13
N ARG A 43 8.73 -56.00 21.26
CA ARG A 43 7.96 -56.88 20.37
C ARG A 43 7.61 -58.15 21.14
N VAL A 44 6.33 -58.51 21.24
CA VAL A 44 5.89 -59.83 21.70
C VAL A 44 4.93 -60.42 20.67
N GLY A 45 5.18 -61.68 20.32
CA GLY A 45 4.56 -62.41 19.23
C GLY A 45 3.19 -62.99 19.56
N PHE A 46 2.54 -63.35 18.45
CA PHE A 46 1.30 -64.11 18.27
C PHE A 46 1.29 -65.47 18.99
N ALA A 47 0.20 -65.79 19.68
CA ALA A 47 -0.48 -67.09 19.60
C ALA A 47 -1.85 -67.03 20.30
N ASP A 48 -2.88 -67.28 19.48
CA ASP A 48 -4.10 -68.06 19.73
C ASP A 48 -5.03 -67.72 20.90
N LEU A 49 -6.28 -67.40 20.55
CA LEU A 49 -7.50 -67.99 21.13
C LEU A 49 -8.68 -67.74 20.17
N GLU A 50 -9.26 -68.84 19.70
CA GLU A 50 -10.43 -68.90 18.83
C GLU A 50 -11.74 -68.61 19.60
N GLY A 51 -12.71 -68.01 18.89
CA GLY A 51 -14.14 -68.17 19.17
C GLY A 51 -14.81 -67.01 19.90
N LEU A 52 -15.58 -66.20 19.16
CA LEU A 52 -17.00 -65.89 19.44
C LEU A 52 -17.56 -64.87 18.42
N ASP A 53 -18.61 -65.32 17.72
CA ASP A 53 -19.78 -64.62 17.20
C ASP A 53 -19.65 -63.47 16.17
N PHE A 54 -19.82 -63.90 14.92
CA PHE A 54 -20.46 -63.15 13.83
C PHE A 54 -21.83 -62.60 14.29
N ALA A 55 -21.92 -61.31 14.65
CA ALA A 55 -23.06 -60.42 14.36
C ALA A 55 -23.02 -59.12 15.19
N CYS A 56 -22.06 -58.22 14.98
CA CYS A 56 -22.26 -56.78 15.26
C CYS A 56 -21.14 -55.91 14.69
N LEU A 57 -20.94 -55.91 13.37
CA LEU A 57 -20.00 -54.97 12.72
C LEU A 57 -20.66 -54.27 11.53
N LEU A 58 -21.81 -53.63 11.76
CA LEU A 58 -22.47 -52.83 10.71
C LEU A 58 -23.06 -51.50 11.19
N MET A 59 -22.69 -50.98 12.35
CA MET A 59 -23.02 -49.60 12.72
C MET A 59 -21.83 -48.90 13.37
N PHE A 60 -21.60 -47.66 12.94
CA PHE A 60 -20.50 -46.74 13.25
C PHE A 60 -19.24 -46.82 12.38
N THR A 61 -19.41 -46.76 11.05
CA THR A 61 -18.46 -46.02 10.21
C THR A 61 -18.84 -44.54 10.19
N MET A 62 -18.35 -43.79 11.19
CA MET A 62 -18.37 -42.33 11.15
C MET A 62 -17.54 -41.87 9.94
N SER A 63 -18.22 -41.42 8.89
CA SER A 63 -17.60 -40.81 7.71
C SER A 63 -16.82 -39.56 8.13
N SER A 64 -15.50 -39.70 8.27
CA SER A 64 -14.58 -38.57 8.23
C SER A 64 -14.68 -37.96 6.84
N ARG A 65 -15.53 -36.93 6.69
CA ARG A 65 -15.46 -36.03 5.54
C ARG A 65 -14.10 -35.35 5.58
N HIS A 66 -13.12 -35.96 4.93
CA HIS A 66 -11.87 -35.28 4.60
C HIS A 66 -12.24 -33.95 3.94
N ARG A 67 -11.83 -32.83 4.55
CA ARG A 67 -11.88 -31.53 3.89
C ARG A 67 -11.04 -31.64 2.63
N VAL A 68 -11.70 -31.81 1.48
CA VAL A 68 -11.03 -31.75 0.19
C VAL A 68 -10.47 -30.35 0.06
N MET A 69 -9.15 -30.22 0.07
CA MET A 69 -8.52 -28.91 -0.14
C MET A 69 -8.88 -28.37 -1.53
N PRO A 70 -9.13 -27.05 -1.66
CA PRO A 70 -9.33 -26.41 -2.95
C PRO A 70 -8.17 -26.75 -3.90
N PRO A 71 -8.45 -26.93 -5.21
CA PRO A 71 -7.45 -27.40 -6.18
C PRO A 71 -6.21 -26.49 -6.30
N GLU A 72 -6.33 -25.22 -5.89
CA GLU A 72 -5.27 -24.21 -5.85
C GLU A 72 -4.14 -24.54 -4.85
N PHE A 73 -4.42 -25.33 -3.81
CA PHE A 73 -3.47 -25.71 -2.76
C PHE A 73 -2.87 -27.11 -2.93
N ARG A 74 -3.22 -27.82 -4.02
CA ARG A 74 -2.48 -29.02 -4.41
C ARG A 74 -1.13 -28.54 -4.90
N LYS A 75 -0.09 -28.66 -4.06
CA LYS A 75 1.31 -28.53 -4.48
C LYS A 75 1.63 -29.65 -5.49
N LYS A 76 1.13 -29.52 -6.71
CA LYS A 76 1.69 -30.21 -7.86
C LYS A 76 3.04 -29.57 -8.05
N TYR A 77 4.09 -30.27 -7.62
CA TYR A 77 5.44 -29.89 -8.00
C TYR A 77 5.46 -29.81 -9.52
N PHE A 78 5.82 -28.64 -10.04
CA PHE A 78 6.17 -28.54 -11.45
C PHE A 78 7.33 -29.52 -11.69
N PRO A 79 7.30 -30.31 -12.77
CA PRO A 79 8.43 -31.15 -13.11
C PRO A 79 9.68 -30.27 -13.21
N ILE A 80 10.82 -30.83 -12.79
CA ILE A 80 12.11 -30.16 -12.97
C ILE A 80 12.26 -29.86 -14.46
N VAL A 81 12.37 -28.57 -14.78
CA VAL A 81 12.58 -28.12 -16.16
C VAL A 81 13.91 -28.69 -16.63
N THR A 82 13.87 -29.51 -17.66
CA THR A 82 15.08 -30.08 -18.26
C THR A 82 15.84 -29.01 -19.02
N GLU A 83 17.17 -29.16 -19.16
CA GLU A 83 17.98 -28.19 -19.92
C GLU A 83 17.46 -27.99 -21.34
N LYS A 84 16.97 -29.06 -21.98
CA LYS A 84 16.36 -29.02 -23.32
C LYS A 84 15.05 -28.24 -23.37
N GLU A 85 14.20 -28.39 -22.34
CA GLU A 85 12.99 -27.58 -22.23
C GLU A 85 13.36 -26.11 -21.99
N LEU A 86 14.37 -25.84 -21.16
CA LEU A 86 14.87 -24.50 -20.90
C LEU A 86 15.45 -23.84 -22.17
N GLU A 87 16.17 -24.60 -22.99
CA GLU A 87 16.69 -24.19 -24.30
C GLU A 87 15.53 -23.98 -25.29
N SER A 88 14.53 -24.87 -25.32
CA SER A 88 13.36 -24.67 -26.17
C SER A 88 12.58 -23.41 -25.80
N TYR A 89 12.42 -23.10 -24.50
CA TYR A 89 11.81 -21.85 -24.04
C TYR A 89 12.67 -20.63 -24.40
N ARG A 90 14.00 -20.75 -24.29
CA ARG A 90 14.93 -19.70 -24.74
C ARG A 90 14.80 -19.46 -26.24
N ASP A 91 14.60 -20.50 -27.04
CA ASP A 91 14.48 -20.42 -28.50
C ASP A 91 13.07 -19.98 -28.96
N THR A 92 12.01 -20.28 -28.21
CA THR A 92 10.63 -19.86 -28.56
C THR A 92 10.30 -18.43 -28.14
N ASP A 93 10.83 -17.96 -27.00
CA ASP A 93 10.50 -16.65 -26.42
C ASP A 93 11.65 -15.63 -26.50
N CYS A 94 12.74 -15.92 -27.21
CA CYS A 94 13.71 -14.90 -27.56
C CYS A 94 13.13 -13.96 -28.62
N VAL A 95 12.42 -12.94 -28.14
CA VAL A 95 12.30 -11.67 -28.87
C VAL A 95 13.71 -11.26 -29.27
N ASP A 96 13.99 -11.01 -30.56
CA ASP A 96 15.35 -10.62 -30.97
C ASP A 96 15.85 -9.52 -30.02
N PRO A 97 17.09 -9.58 -29.53
CA PRO A 97 17.62 -8.56 -28.65
C PRO A 97 17.64 -7.16 -29.32
N ASN A 98 17.59 -7.13 -30.65
CA ASN A 98 17.43 -5.92 -31.47
C ASN A 98 15.99 -5.61 -31.91
N ARG A 99 15.03 -6.54 -31.71
CA ARG A 99 13.61 -6.28 -31.95
C ARG A 99 13.13 -5.43 -30.80
N LYS A 100 13.23 -4.11 -31.00
CA LYS A 100 12.57 -3.12 -30.16
C LYS A 100 11.14 -3.62 -29.92
N MET A 101 10.79 -3.90 -28.66
CA MET A 101 9.38 -4.03 -28.28
C MET A 101 8.68 -2.82 -28.89
N ALA A 102 7.49 -2.98 -29.48
CA ALA A 102 6.77 -1.88 -30.11
C ALA A 102 6.81 -0.67 -29.17
N GLU A 103 7.72 0.26 -29.47
CA GLU A 103 7.91 1.45 -28.64
C GLU A 103 6.56 2.13 -28.76
N PHE A 104 5.90 2.38 -27.63
CA PHE A 104 4.81 3.33 -27.65
C PHE A 104 5.40 4.57 -28.28
N SER A 105 4.93 4.92 -29.47
CA SER A 105 5.39 6.13 -30.12
C SER A 105 5.08 7.26 -29.13
N PRO A 106 6.07 8.09 -28.77
CA PRO A 106 5.89 9.18 -27.82
C PRO A 106 4.80 10.18 -28.25
N THR A 107 4.28 10.01 -29.47
CA THR A 107 3.25 10.79 -30.15
C THR A 107 1.83 10.58 -29.62
N ARG A 108 1.51 9.49 -28.90
CA ARG A 108 0.18 9.32 -28.26
C ARG A 108 0.29 9.62 -26.77
N GLU A 109 0.00 10.85 -26.40
CA GLU A 109 -0.14 11.25 -24.99
C GLU A 109 -1.21 10.40 -24.30
N ALA A 110 -0.87 9.87 -23.13
CA ALA A 110 -1.84 9.14 -22.34
C ALA A 110 -2.94 10.09 -21.82
N PRO A 111 -4.19 9.63 -21.70
CA PRO A 111 -5.29 10.46 -21.21
C PRO A 111 -4.98 11.11 -19.86
N ARG A 112 -5.15 12.44 -19.76
CA ARG A 112 -4.84 13.22 -18.55
C ARG A 112 -5.55 12.73 -17.28
N HIS A 113 -6.76 12.17 -17.41
CA HIS A 113 -7.52 11.65 -16.29
C HIS A 113 -6.83 10.46 -15.61
N LEU A 114 -6.15 9.59 -16.37
CA LEU A 114 -5.43 8.45 -15.81
C LEU A 114 -4.28 8.92 -14.92
N ARG A 115 -3.59 9.99 -15.31
CA ARG A 115 -2.47 10.56 -14.56
C ARG A 115 -2.91 11.03 -13.16
N LEU A 116 -4.14 11.55 -13.04
CA LEU A 116 -4.70 11.99 -11.77
C LEU A 116 -5.11 10.80 -10.88
N LEU A 117 -5.70 9.76 -11.48
CA LEU A 117 -6.12 8.54 -10.78
C LEU A 117 -4.96 7.69 -10.26
N TYR A 118 -3.84 7.70 -10.99
CA TYR A 118 -2.72 6.76 -10.83
C TYR A 118 -1.40 7.45 -10.53
N GLN A 119 -1.42 8.42 -9.61
CA GLN A 119 -0.24 9.19 -9.23
C GLN A 119 0.92 8.30 -8.74
N GLU A 120 0.62 7.21 -8.03
CA GLU A 120 1.61 6.29 -7.45
C GLU A 120 2.17 5.26 -8.43
N LEU A 121 1.58 5.12 -9.62
CA LEU A 121 2.10 4.24 -10.68
C LEU A 121 3.19 4.92 -11.51
N LEU A 122 3.43 6.21 -11.29
CA LEU A 122 4.56 6.90 -11.91
C LEU A 122 5.89 6.38 -11.33
N PRO A 123 6.96 6.33 -12.15
CA PRO A 123 8.25 5.85 -11.69
C PRO A 123 8.86 6.76 -10.64
N HIS A 124 9.61 6.15 -9.73
CA HIS A 124 10.24 6.87 -8.64
C HIS A 124 11.33 7.82 -9.17
N ASN A 125 11.43 9.03 -8.60
CA ASN A 125 12.47 10.01 -8.93
C ASN A 125 13.85 9.65 -8.32
N LEU A 126 14.16 8.36 -8.23
CA LEU A 126 15.41 7.84 -7.71
C LEU A 126 16.47 8.13 -8.75
N ASP A 127 17.72 8.28 -8.32
CA ASP A 127 18.83 8.40 -9.25
C ASP A 127 18.73 7.28 -10.30
N PRO A 128 18.74 7.62 -11.61
CA PRO A 128 18.52 6.64 -12.68
C PRO A 128 19.45 5.41 -12.62
N ARG A 129 20.56 5.51 -11.89
CA ARG A 129 21.53 4.44 -11.63
C ARG A 129 20.95 3.26 -10.85
N TYR A 130 20.02 3.51 -9.93
CA TYR A 130 19.42 2.49 -9.07
C TYR A 130 18.03 2.04 -9.54
N ARG A 131 17.61 2.52 -10.71
CA ARG A 131 16.29 2.29 -11.26
C ARG A 131 16.27 1.04 -12.14
N ASP A 132 15.40 0.09 -11.81
CA ASP A 132 15.17 -1.11 -12.62
C ASP A 132 13.77 -1.07 -13.26
N ARG A 133 13.74 -1.01 -14.59
CA ARG A 133 12.51 -0.96 -15.38
C ARG A 133 11.67 -2.23 -15.25
N LEU A 134 12.32 -3.40 -15.08
CA LEU A 134 11.61 -4.67 -14.93
C LEU A 134 10.89 -4.71 -13.59
N ARG A 135 11.57 -4.31 -12.51
CA ARG A 135 10.98 -4.18 -11.18
C ARG A 135 9.74 -3.29 -11.22
N GLU A 136 9.87 -2.06 -11.74
CA GLU A 136 8.73 -1.12 -11.84
C GLU A 136 7.56 -1.70 -12.61
N ARG A 137 7.82 -2.40 -13.73
CA ARG A 137 6.76 -3.00 -14.54
C ARG A 137 6.04 -4.13 -13.80
N LEU A 138 6.76 -4.95 -13.03
CA LEU A 138 6.16 -5.99 -12.19
C LEU A 138 5.34 -5.39 -11.05
N GLU A 139 5.86 -4.34 -10.39
CA GLU A 139 5.14 -3.61 -9.34
C GLU A 139 3.83 -3.00 -9.86
N ARG A 140 3.87 -2.35 -11.03
CA ARG A 140 2.69 -1.79 -11.72
C ARG A 140 1.66 -2.84 -12.08
N ARG A 141 2.09 -4.00 -12.57
CA ARG A 141 1.19 -5.13 -12.84
C ARG A 141 0.47 -5.58 -11.56
N GLU A 142 1.20 -5.76 -10.47
CA GLU A 142 0.64 -6.24 -9.19
C GLU A 142 -0.35 -5.23 -8.58
N MET A 143 0.00 -3.94 -8.61
CA MET A 143 -0.90 -2.86 -8.19
C MET A 143 -2.23 -2.88 -8.97
N MET A 144 -2.19 -3.10 -10.28
CA MET A 144 -3.39 -3.20 -11.10
C MET A 144 -4.20 -4.47 -10.82
N LEU A 145 -3.55 -5.59 -10.49
CA LEU A 145 -4.24 -6.80 -10.03
C LEU A 145 -4.95 -6.58 -8.69
N ARG A 146 -4.31 -5.88 -7.74
CA ARG A 146 -4.92 -5.52 -6.46
C ARG A 146 -6.15 -4.62 -6.66
N ARG A 147 -6.10 -3.66 -7.57
CA ARG A 147 -7.25 -2.78 -7.91
C ARG A 147 -8.44 -3.50 -8.54
N ARG A 148 -8.29 -4.75 -8.98
CA ARG A 148 -9.44 -5.61 -9.37
C ARG A 148 -10.29 -6.04 -8.18
N HIS A 149 -9.73 -6.02 -6.98
CA HIS A 149 -10.39 -6.46 -5.74
C HIS A 149 -10.73 -5.29 -4.81
N LEU A 150 -9.99 -4.19 -4.91
CA LEU A 150 -10.15 -2.99 -4.10
C LEU A 150 -10.36 -1.77 -4.99
N HIS A 151 -11.48 -1.06 -4.81
CA HIS A 151 -11.73 0.21 -5.49
C HIS A 151 -10.99 1.34 -4.77
N ILE A 152 -9.95 1.89 -5.42
CA ILE A 152 -9.19 3.04 -4.92
C ILE A 152 -9.66 4.29 -5.69
N PRO A 153 -10.36 5.24 -5.04
CA PRO A 153 -10.87 6.45 -5.67
C PRO A 153 -9.77 7.49 -5.92
N GLU A 154 -10.10 8.53 -6.68
CA GLU A 154 -9.27 9.74 -6.80
C GLU A 154 -9.33 10.55 -5.50
N PHE A 155 -8.18 10.87 -4.92
CA PHE A 155 -8.09 11.79 -3.80
C PHE A 155 -6.72 12.46 -3.73
N TYR A 156 -6.66 13.58 -3.02
CA TYR A 156 -5.47 14.40 -2.88
C TYR A 156 -5.18 14.73 -1.43
N VAL A 157 -4.01 15.31 -1.20
CA VAL A 157 -3.69 15.91 0.09
C VAL A 157 -4.64 17.09 0.34
N GLY A 158 -5.28 17.07 1.52
CA GLY A 158 -6.38 17.95 1.88
C GLY A 158 -7.75 17.29 1.84
N SER A 159 -7.94 16.23 1.06
CA SER A 159 -9.22 15.52 1.00
C SER A 159 -9.52 14.79 2.32
N VAL A 160 -10.80 14.72 2.69
CA VAL A 160 -11.26 13.98 3.88
C VAL A 160 -11.70 12.59 3.46
N LEU A 161 -11.10 11.57 4.07
CA LEU A 161 -11.31 10.17 3.74
C LEU A 161 -11.86 9.40 4.93
N ALA A 162 -12.64 8.37 4.62
CA ALA A 162 -12.99 7.30 5.54
C ALA A 162 -12.35 5.99 5.05
N THR A 163 -11.38 5.50 5.80
CA THR A 163 -10.68 4.24 5.48
C THR A 163 -11.15 3.16 6.42
N THR A 164 -11.56 2.02 5.85
CA THR A 164 -11.95 0.83 6.62
C THR A 164 -10.88 -0.25 6.46
N VAL A 165 -10.34 -0.73 7.57
CA VAL A 165 -9.32 -1.78 7.64
C VAL A 165 -9.85 -2.98 8.42
N ALA A 166 -9.47 -4.18 8.00
CA ALA A 166 -9.70 -5.40 8.76
C ALA A 166 -8.71 -5.48 9.94
N ASP A 167 -9.22 -5.48 11.16
CA ASP A 167 -8.43 -5.60 12.37
C ASP A 167 -8.95 -6.75 13.23
N LYS A 168 -8.07 -7.68 13.61
CA LYS A 168 -8.44 -8.85 14.42
C LYS A 168 -8.94 -8.47 15.82
N HIS A 169 -8.46 -7.36 16.37
CA HIS A 169 -8.73 -6.95 17.74
C HIS A 169 -9.89 -5.97 17.88
N ALA A 170 -10.37 -5.40 16.78
CA ALA A 170 -11.55 -4.55 16.76
C ALA A 170 -12.83 -5.37 17.04
N PRO A 171 -13.85 -4.78 17.72
CA PRO A 171 -15.08 -5.51 18.10
C PRO A 171 -15.82 -6.09 16.90
N ASN A 172 -15.85 -5.36 15.78
CA ASN A 172 -16.50 -5.77 14.53
C ASN A 172 -15.53 -6.41 13.53
N LYS A 173 -14.31 -6.75 13.97
CA LYS A 173 -13.15 -7.15 13.13
C LYS A 173 -12.77 -6.15 12.03
N LYS A 174 -13.34 -4.94 12.09
CA LYS A 174 -13.18 -3.85 11.16
C LYS A 174 -13.00 -2.58 11.95
N ASN A 175 -12.05 -1.77 11.55
CA ASN A 175 -11.80 -0.45 12.10
C ASN A 175 -12.01 0.59 11.00
N ARG A 176 -12.84 1.59 11.26
CA ARG A 176 -13.11 2.71 10.34
C ARG A 176 -12.50 3.96 10.94
N PHE A 177 -11.60 4.59 10.20
CA PHE A 177 -10.96 5.85 10.60
C PHE A 177 -11.33 6.95 9.60
N VAL A 178 -11.78 8.09 10.12
CA VAL A 178 -12.09 9.28 9.33
C VAL A 178 -11.08 10.37 9.64
N GLY A 179 -10.53 11.02 8.62
CA GLY A 179 -9.61 12.12 8.81
C GLY A 179 -9.21 12.81 7.51
N ILE A 180 -8.51 13.93 7.66
CA ILE A 180 -7.90 14.64 6.53
C ILE A 180 -6.61 13.93 6.10
N CYS A 181 -6.43 13.75 4.81
CA CYS A 181 -5.18 13.25 4.24
C CYS A 181 -4.12 14.34 4.29
N ILE A 182 -3.15 14.20 5.20
CA ILE A 182 -2.09 15.19 5.39
C ILE A 182 -0.91 14.98 4.44
N GLU A 183 -0.69 13.74 4.02
CA GLU A 183 0.48 13.38 3.25
C GLU A 183 0.16 12.13 2.44
N ARG A 184 0.65 12.09 1.19
CA ARG A 184 0.61 10.92 0.32
C ARG A 184 2.01 10.75 -0.23
N ASN A 185 2.68 9.70 0.22
CA ASN A 185 4.10 9.49 0.00
C ASN A 185 4.36 8.14 -0.67
N ASN A 186 5.59 8.01 -1.16
CA ASN A 186 6.12 6.89 -1.92
C ASN A 186 5.39 6.65 -3.26
N GLU A 187 6.07 5.95 -4.15
CA GLU A 187 5.48 5.39 -5.36
C GLU A 187 5.53 3.85 -5.27
N GLY A 188 4.80 3.17 -6.16
CA GLY A 188 4.79 1.72 -6.19
C GLY A 188 3.88 1.08 -5.14
N LEU A 189 4.20 -0.19 -4.79
CA LEU A 189 3.43 -0.97 -3.80
C LEU A 189 3.48 -0.35 -2.39
N TRP A 190 4.55 0.35 -2.05
CA TRP A 190 4.75 0.99 -0.74
C TRP A 190 4.17 2.40 -0.65
N SER A 191 3.35 2.77 -1.63
CA SER A 191 2.59 4.02 -1.60
C SER A 191 1.68 4.05 -0.38
N ASN A 192 1.81 5.12 0.39
CA ASN A 192 1.12 5.29 1.66
C ASN A 192 0.49 6.68 1.76
N PHE A 193 -0.46 6.80 2.67
CA PHE A 193 -1.11 8.06 2.96
C PHE A 193 -1.44 8.15 4.45
N THR A 194 -1.20 9.32 5.02
CA THR A 194 -1.41 9.56 6.44
C THR A 194 -2.71 10.34 6.63
N LEU A 195 -3.63 9.77 7.40
CA LEU A 195 -4.84 10.44 7.84
C LEU A 195 -4.64 11.03 9.23
N ARG A 196 -5.08 12.28 9.44
CA ARG A 196 -5.08 12.96 10.72
C ARG A 196 -6.51 13.32 11.13
N ASN A 197 -6.86 13.10 12.40
CA ASN A 197 -8.09 13.62 12.98
C ASN A 197 -7.89 13.94 14.46
N VAL A 198 -8.80 14.73 15.04
CA VAL A 198 -8.84 15.02 16.48
C VAL A 198 -10.03 14.29 17.10
N ILE A 199 -9.72 13.35 17.98
CA ILE A 199 -10.67 12.47 18.67
C ILE A 199 -10.56 12.78 20.16
N ASP A 200 -11.65 13.16 20.81
CA ASP A 200 -11.67 13.48 22.24
C ASP A 200 -10.52 14.42 22.66
N GLN A 201 -10.36 15.51 21.90
CA GLN A 201 -9.32 16.53 22.07
C GLN A 201 -7.87 16.05 21.86
N THR A 202 -7.67 14.79 21.47
CA THR A 202 -6.36 14.22 21.16
C THR A 202 -6.18 14.10 19.66
N ALA A 203 -5.05 14.56 19.13
CA ALA A 203 -4.72 14.39 17.73
C ALA A 203 -4.20 12.97 17.47
N VAL A 204 -4.81 12.27 16.53
CA VAL A 204 -4.44 10.90 16.11
C VAL A 204 -4.06 10.93 14.64
N GLU A 205 -2.93 10.31 14.33
CA GLU A 205 -2.46 10.08 12.96
C GLU A 205 -2.37 8.59 12.69
N VAL A 206 -2.90 8.15 11.55
CA VAL A 206 -2.81 6.76 11.11
C VAL A 206 -2.25 6.74 9.70
N ASN A 207 -1.15 6.05 9.50
CA ASN A 207 -0.55 5.83 8.19
C ASN A 207 -1.11 4.54 7.58
N PHE A 208 -1.72 4.66 6.40
CA PHE A 208 -2.27 3.54 5.65
C PHE A 208 -1.45 3.30 4.38
N GLU A 209 -1.17 2.05 4.09
CA GLU A 209 -0.61 1.61 2.82
C GLU A 209 -1.74 1.37 1.81
N LEU A 210 -1.66 1.95 0.61
CA LEU A 210 -2.72 1.88 -0.41
C LEU A 210 -3.02 0.43 -0.87
N TYR A 211 -1.97 -0.36 -1.02
CA TYR A 211 -2.06 -1.71 -1.58
C TYR A 211 -2.08 -2.82 -0.54
N ASN A 212 -2.27 -2.48 0.74
CA ASN A 212 -2.31 -3.45 1.81
C ASN A 212 -3.52 -4.41 1.66
N PRO A 213 -3.34 -5.73 1.85
CA PRO A 213 -4.44 -6.70 1.78
C PRO A 213 -5.51 -6.52 2.86
N THR A 214 -5.15 -5.96 4.02
CA THR A 214 -6.08 -5.71 5.13
C THR A 214 -7.03 -4.54 4.88
N LEU A 215 -6.69 -3.66 3.93
CA LEU A 215 -7.52 -2.51 3.58
C LEU A 215 -8.74 -2.98 2.79
N LEU A 216 -9.93 -2.63 3.30
CA LEU A 216 -11.22 -3.08 2.77
C LEU A 216 -11.87 -2.06 1.85
N SER A 217 -11.94 -0.80 2.28
CA SER A 217 -12.52 0.29 1.48
C SER A 217 -11.86 1.63 1.80
N ILE A 218 -11.79 2.47 0.77
CA ILE A 218 -11.42 3.89 0.87
C ILE A 218 -12.60 4.68 0.31
N GLU A 219 -13.25 5.44 1.18
CA GLU A 219 -14.37 6.31 0.83
C GLU A 219 -13.90 7.76 0.89
N VAL A 220 -14.17 8.53 -0.16
CA VAL A 220 -13.89 9.98 -0.17
C VAL A 220 -15.12 10.69 0.36
N LEU A 221 -14.98 11.36 1.50
CA LEU A 221 -16.07 12.13 2.10
C LEU A 221 -16.09 13.56 1.56
N LEU A 222 -14.93 14.19 1.45
CA LEU A 222 -14.78 15.52 0.87
C LEU A 222 -13.58 15.53 -0.06
N LEU A 223 -13.82 15.79 -1.34
CA LEU A 223 -12.77 15.92 -2.34
C LEU A 223 -12.33 17.39 -2.41
N GLU A 224 -11.21 17.71 -1.77
CA GLU A 224 -10.59 19.03 -1.85
C GLU A 224 -9.06 18.91 -2.03
N LYS A 225 -8.46 19.94 -2.63
CA LYS A 225 -7.01 20.15 -2.68
C LYS A 225 -6.62 21.31 -1.78
N ARG A 226 -5.43 21.25 -1.20
CA ARG A 226 -4.79 22.40 -0.53
C ARG A 226 -3.68 22.98 -1.40
N LEU A 227 -3.19 24.15 -1.01
CA LEU A 227 -2.12 24.87 -1.72
C LEU A 227 -0.77 24.13 -1.70
N ASP A 228 -0.55 23.31 -0.67
CA ASP A 228 0.69 22.60 -0.42
C ASP A 228 0.61 21.12 -0.80
N ARG A 229 1.76 20.51 -1.04
CA ARG A 229 1.86 19.08 -1.38
C ARG A 229 1.64 18.15 -0.19
N ASN A 230 1.98 18.62 1.02
CA ASN A 230 1.74 17.95 2.30
C ASN A 230 1.29 18.99 3.34
N LEU A 231 0.62 18.53 4.39
CA LEU A 231 0.00 19.35 5.45
C LEU A 231 0.57 19.01 6.82
N LEU A 232 1.86 18.67 6.87
CA LEU A 232 2.54 18.28 8.12
C LEU A 232 2.53 19.40 9.18
N TYR A 233 2.40 20.65 8.75
CA TYR A 233 2.26 21.81 9.65
C TYR A 233 0.97 21.77 10.50
N LEU A 234 -0.01 20.93 10.16
CA LEU A 234 -1.21 20.73 10.99
C LEU A 234 -0.91 20.11 12.36
N ARG A 235 0.30 19.58 12.56
CA ARG A 235 0.80 19.13 13.88
C ARG A 235 1.00 20.28 14.86
N ASP A 236 1.42 21.45 14.34
CA ASP A 236 1.67 22.68 15.10
C ASP A 236 0.54 23.72 14.93
N ALA A 237 -0.55 23.35 14.25
CA ALA A 237 -1.73 24.18 14.09
C ALA A 237 -2.75 23.92 15.22
N PRO A 238 -3.66 24.87 15.48
CA PRO A 238 -4.80 24.65 16.37
C PRO A 238 -5.60 23.40 15.98
N LEU A 239 -6.04 22.64 16.97
CA LEU A 239 -6.77 21.37 16.79
C LEU A 239 -8.04 21.53 15.93
N SER A 240 -8.65 22.72 15.91
CA SER A 240 -9.82 23.05 15.10
C SER A 240 -9.60 22.80 13.59
N GLU A 241 -8.38 22.97 13.09
CA GLU A 241 -8.05 22.82 11.67
C GLU A 241 -8.03 21.35 11.22
N SER A 242 -7.81 20.42 12.14
CA SER A 242 -7.74 18.98 11.86
C SER A 242 -8.95 18.19 12.37
N ARG A 243 -9.95 18.86 12.95
CA ARG A 243 -11.10 18.20 13.57
C ARG A 243 -12.21 17.96 12.54
N PHE A 244 -12.50 16.68 12.29
CA PHE A 244 -13.60 16.26 11.41
C PHE A 244 -14.53 15.29 12.13
N PRO A 245 -15.87 15.41 11.95
CA PRO A 245 -16.82 14.47 12.55
C PRO A 245 -16.72 13.10 11.86
N PHE A 246 -16.84 12.02 12.64
CA PHE A 246 -16.81 10.65 12.11
C PHE A 246 -18.00 10.30 11.22
N ASP A 247 -19.15 10.92 11.50
CA ASP A 247 -20.41 10.73 10.80
C ASP A 247 -20.59 11.70 9.63
N LEU A 248 -19.49 12.27 9.13
CA LEU A 248 -19.51 13.15 7.97
C LEU A 248 -20.03 12.39 6.76
N ALA A 249 -21.14 12.88 6.18
CA ALA A 249 -21.70 12.34 4.95
C ALA A 249 -20.81 12.72 3.75
N PRO A 250 -20.70 11.85 2.73
CA PRO A 250 -19.93 12.15 1.53
C PRO A 250 -20.58 13.29 0.73
N VAL A 251 -19.80 14.33 0.46
CA VAL A 251 -20.18 15.46 -0.38
C VAL A 251 -20.06 15.04 -1.85
N PRO A 252 -21.16 15.01 -2.62
CA PRO A 252 -21.11 14.62 -4.03
C PRO A 252 -20.24 15.60 -4.84
N HIS A 253 -19.37 15.05 -5.68
CA HIS A 253 -18.58 15.81 -6.66
C HIS A 253 -18.88 15.30 -8.07
N GLU A 254 -19.06 16.20 -9.02
CA GLU A 254 -19.26 15.85 -10.42
C GLU A 254 -17.96 15.29 -11.01
N LYS A 255 -18.02 14.17 -11.73
CA LYS A 255 -16.82 13.43 -12.18
C LYS A 255 -15.90 14.24 -13.11
N ASP A 256 -16.48 15.12 -13.92
CA ASP A 256 -15.74 15.89 -14.94
C ASP A 256 -15.38 17.30 -14.45
N ALA A 257 -15.88 17.72 -13.29
CA ALA A 257 -15.58 19.02 -12.73
C ALA A 257 -14.16 19.05 -12.13
N PRO A 258 -13.40 20.15 -12.32
CA PRO A 258 -12.10 20.29 -11.70
C PRO A 258 -12.21 20.25 -10.18
N VAL A 259 -11.25 19.61 -9.52
CA VAL A 259 -11.23 19.48 -8.06
C VAL A 259 -11.07 20.86 -7.40
N PRO A 260 -11.93 21.23 -6.45
CA PRO A 260 -11.84 22.53 -5.77
C PRO A 260 -10.54 22.64 -4.96
N ILE A 261 -9.91 23.82 -5.03
CA ILE A 261 -8.72 24.15 -4.25
C ILE A 261 -9.14 25.08 -3.10
N ASN A 262 -8.79 24.67 -1.88
CA ASN A 262 -9.07 25.41 -0.66
C ASN A 262 -7.84 26.27 -0.30
N ASP A 263 -7.97 27.57 -0.51
CA ASP A 263 -6.91 28.58 -0.32
C ASP A 263 -6.78 29.07 1.13
N LYS A 264 -7.47 28.42 2.08
CA LYS A 264 -7.44 28.79 3.50
C LYS A 264 -6.01 28.73 4.05
N LYS A 265 -5.56 29.86 4.63
CA LYS A 265 -4.28 29.97 5.34
C LYS A 265 -4.45 29.68 6.83
N VAL A 266 -3.66 28.76 7.34
CA VAL A 266 -3.69 28.28 8.72
C VAL A 266 -2.73 29.08 9.58
N LYS A 267 -3.22 29.57 10.73
CA LYS A 267 -2.38 30.20 11.76
C LYS A 267 -1.81 29.11 12.66
N LEU A 268 -0.50 29.12 12.88
CA LEU A 268 0.16 28.17 13.77
C LEU A 268 -0.02 28.59 15.23
N LEU A 269 0.16 27.62 16.13
CA LEU A 269 0.31 27.88 17.55
C LEU A 269 1.62 28.65 17.82
N PRO A 270 1.77 29.32 18.98
CA PRO A 270 3.06 29.88 19.35
C PRO A 270 4.13 28.77 19.52
N ARG A 271 5.40 29.15 19.38
CA ARG A 271 6.56 28.26 19.57
C ARG A 271 6.56 27.62 20.97
N PRO A 272 7.17 26.43 21.15
CA PRO A 272 7.99 25.67 20.21
C PRO A 272 7.20 24.83 19.20
N TRP A 273 7.71 24.76 17.96
CA TRP A 273 7.18 23.90 16.89
C TRP A 273 7.99 22.62 16.75
N HIS A 274 7.38 21.57 16.21
CA HIS A 274 8.06 20.31 15.90
C HIS A 274 9.07 20.48 14.76
N PHE A 275 8.82 21.41 13.84
CA PHE A 275 9.64 21.62 12.65
C PHE A 275 9.85 23.13 12.38
N GLN A 276 10.98 23.47 11.74
CA GLN A 276 11.29 24.83 11.28
C GLN A 276 10.52 25.18 10.00
N TRP A 277 9.20 25.33 10.10
CA TRP A 277 8.29 25.51 8.95
C TRP A 277 8.67 26.66 8.02
N HIS A 278 9.23 27.73 8.59
CA HIS A 278 9.70 28.91 7.87
C HIS A 278 10.80 28.63 6.83
N LEU A 279 11.46 27.47 6.88
CA LEU A 279 12.47 27.07 5.88
C LEU A 279 11.91 26.34 4.65
N HIS A 280 10.67 25.87 4.70
CA HIS A 280 10.13 24.92 3.69
C HIS A 280 9.20 25.56 2.65
N GLY A 281 8.91 26.87 2.76
CA GLY A 281 8.15 27.60 1.75
C GLY A 281 6.69 27.17 1.59
N TYR A 282 6.06 26.69 2.67
CA TYR A 282 4.62 26.37 2.69
C TYR A 282 3.76 27.60 2.37
N ARG A 283 2.78 27.43 1.47
CA ARG A 283 1.86 28.48 1.02
C ARG A 283 0.58 28.53 1.85
N GLY A 284 0.19 27.42 2.44
CA GLY A 284 -1.00 27.27 3.28
C GLY A 284 -0.82 27.76 4.72
N ILE A 285 0.38 28.16 5.12
CA ILE A 285 0.64 28.77 6.43
C ILE A 285 0.42 30.29 6.34
N ASP A 286 -0.20 30.90 7.35
CA ASP A 286 -0.27 32.35 7.47
C ASP A 286 1.11 32.92 7.83
N LEU A 287 1.84 33.33 6.79
CA LEU A 287 3.20 33.86 6.89
C LEU A 287 3.30 35.04 7.85
N LYS A 288 2.28 35.91 7.93
CA LYS A 288 2.28 37.06 8.84
C LYS A 288 2.32 36.62 10.30
N SER A 289 1.45 35.66 10.64
CA SER A 289 1.42 35.06 11.98
C SER A 289 2.74 34.34 12.27
N MET A 290 3.24 33.54 11.32
CA MET A 290 4.46 32.76 11.51
C MET A 290 5.69 33.65 11.76
N TYR A 291 5.91 34.67 10.92
CA TYR A 291 7.05 35.58 11.05
C TYR A 291 6.97 36.50 12.27
N SER A 292 5.77 36.75 12.81
CA SER A 292 5.64 37.51 14.06
C SER A 292 6.31 36.85 15.26
N HIS A 293 6.52 35.53 15.20
CA HIS A 293 7.17 34.74 16.25
C HIS A 293 8.70 34.63 16.09
N LEU A 294 9.28 35.22 15.03
CA LEU A 294 10.71 35.14 14.71
C LEU A 294 11.46 36.41 15.10
N THR A 295 12.75 36.25 15.42
CA THR A 295 13.65 37.39 15.63
C THR A 295 14.11 37.99 14.30
N THR A 296 14.55 39.24 14.31
CA THR A 296 15.10 39.92 13.12
C THR A 296 16.33 39.19 12.56
N GLU A 297 17.15 38.58 13.43
CA GLU A 297 18.29 37.75 13.01
C GLU A 297 17.84 36.48 12.30
N GLU A 298 16.83 35.78 12.82
CA GLU A 298 16.25 34.59 12.18
C GLU A 298 15.66 34.94 10.81
N LEU A 299 14.99 36.10 10.68
CA LEU A 299 14.47 36.59 9.40
C LEU A 299 15.59 36.84 8.38
N ASN A 300 16.70 37.49 8.78
CA ASN A 300 17.86 37.72 7.91
C ASN A 300 18.52 36.41 7.47
N GLN A 301 18.51 35.38 8.33
CA GLN A 301 19.02 34.05 7.96
C GLN A 301 18.11 33.34 6.95
N ILE A 302 16.79 33.52 7.06
CA ILE A 302 15.82 32.95 6.12
C ILE A 302 15.98 33.60 4.75
N GLU A 303 16.07 34.92 4.68
CA GLU A 303 16.27 35.66 3.42
C GLU A 303 17.50 35.12 2.66
N LYS A 304 18.64 35.02 3.36
CA LYS A 304 19.88 34.43 2.81
C LYS A 304 19.69 33.00 2.30
N LYS A 305 18.87 32.18 2.98
CA LYS A 305 18.60 30.79 2.58
C LYS A 305 17.64 30.69 1.40
N VAL A 306 16.65 31.55 1.31
CA VAL A 306 15.66 31.57 0.20
C VAL A 306 16.33 32.00 -1.11
N ASP A 307 17.28 32.92 -1.03
CA ASP A 307 18.08 33.36 -2.19
C ASP A 307 19.12 32.30 -2.61
N LEU A 308 19.42 31.34 -1.74
CA LEU A 308 20.39 30.29 -1.99
C LEU A 308 19.83 29.25 -2.97
N ILE A 309 20.33 29.29 -4.20
CA ILE A 309 20.59 28.22 -5.20
C ILE A 309 19.43 27.27 -5.58
N ASP A 310 18.58 26.83 -4.66
CA ASP A 310 17.58 25.77 -4.84
C ASP A 310 16.52 26.11 -5.91
N ARG A 311 16.15 27.38 -6.06
CA ARG A 311 15.22 27.84 -7.11
C ARG A 311 15.85 27.76 -8.51
N TYR A 312 17.17 27.88 -8.59
CA TYR A 312 17.96 27.93 -9.84
C TYR A 312 18.75 26.65 -10.10
N ASP A 313 18.69 25.65 -9.21
CA ASP A 313 19.34 24.36 -9.40
C ASP A 313 18.60 23.53 -10.46
N LEU A 314 18.99 23.74 -11.71
CA LEU A 314 18.48 23.01 -12.87
C LEU A 314 18.71 21.50 -12.75
N MET A 315 19.80 21.07 -12.11
CA MET A 315 20.15 19.66 -11.99
C MET A 315 19.21 18.96 -10.98
N LYS A 316 18.90 19.61 -9.86
CA LYS A 316 17.86 19.15 -8.92
C LYS A 316 16.49 19.12 -9.57
N MET A 317 16.14 20.13 -10.37
CA MET A 317 14.89 20.12 -11.15
C MET A 317 14.83 18.97 -12.16
N TYR A 318 15.95 18.66 -12.83
CA TYR A 318 16.04 17.55 -13.77
C TYR A 318 15.89 16.20 -13.07
N ARG A 319 16.58 15.98 -11.95
CA ARG A 319 16.51 14.71 -11.18
C ARG A 319 15.16 14.46 -10.51
N SER A 320 14.45 15.52 -10.14
CA SER A 320 13.15 15.43 -9.45
C SER A 320 11.94 15.30 -10.39
N ARG A 321 12.14 15.43 -11.70
CA ARG A 321 11.06 15.39 -12.69
C ARG A 321 11.21 14.17 -13.58
N ILE A 322 10.11 13.47 -13.78
CA ILE A 322 10.00 12.39 -14.76
C ILE A 322 9.99 13.00 -16.16
N THR A 323 10.67 12.36 -17.11
CA THR A 323 10.64 12.82 -18.50
C THR A 323 9.27 12.54 -19.13
N PRO A 324 8.70 13.44 -19.95
CA PRO A 324 7.39 13.21 -20.57
C PRO A 324 7.32 11.93 -21.41
N ALA A 325 8.42 11.52 -22.03
CA ALA A 325 8.49 10.28 -22.80
C ALA A 325 8.35 9.03 -21.91
N GLU A 326 8.99 9.01 -20.75
CA GLU A 326 8.84 7.92 -19.78
C GLU A 326 7.45 7.93 -19.15
N GLU A 327 6.92 9.11 -18.81
CA GLU A 327 5.56 9.26 -18.31
C GLU A 327 4.55 8.67 -19.31
N ASN A 328 4.64 9.03 -20.59
CA ASN A 328 3.76 8.50 -21.63
C ASN A 328 3.89 6.98 -21.79
N THR A 329 5.09 6.43 -21.68
CA THR A 329 5.32 4.97 -21.76
C THR A 329 4.61 4.25 -20.61
N VAL A 330 4.81 4.73 -19.37
CA VAL A 330 4.21 4.15 -18.18
C VAL A 330 2.69 4.29 -18.22
N MET A 331 2.19 5.48 -18.56
CA MET A 331 0.75 5.73 -18.63
C MET A 331 0.08 4.98 -19.79
N GLY A 332 0.80 4.68 -20.87
CA GLY A 332 0.33 3.79 -21.93
C GLY A 332 0.15 2.34 -21.45
N GLU A 333 1.08 1.83 -20.65
CA GLU A 333 0.95 0.51 -20.00
C GLU A 333 -0.21 0.49 -18.98
N VAL A 334 -0.30 1.51 -18.13
CA VAL A 334 -1.40 1.69 -17.17
C VAL A 334 -2.75 1.79 -17.88
N GLY A 335 -2.82 2.50 -19.01
CA GLY A 335 -4.03 2.60 -19.83
C GLY A 335 -4.54 1.25 -20.30
N ARG A 336 -3.64 0.35 -20.76
CA ARG A 336 -4.02 -1.03 -21.12
C ARG A 336 -4.60 -1.77 -19.92
N HIS A 337 -3.90 -1.77 -18.79
CA HIS A 337 -4.39 -2.42 -17.58
C HIS A 337 -5.68 -1.81 -17.04
N HIS A 338 -5.90 -0.50 -17.22
CA HIS A 338 -7.14 0.17 -16.84
C HIS A 338 -8.31 -0.35 -17.70
N THR A 339 -8.12 -0.48 -19.01
CA THR A 339 -9.16 -1.09 -19.87
C THR A 339 -9.47 -2.54 -19.48
N GLU A 340 -8.46 -3.33 -19.11
CA GLU A 340 -8.66 -4.68 -18.59
C GLU A 340 -9.43 -4.69 -17.26
N LEU A 341 -9.13 -3.74 -16.37
CA LEU A 341 -9.82 -3.57 -15.10
C LEU A 341 -11.31 -3.24 -15.32
N LEU A 342 -11.61 -2.31 -16.24
CA LEU A 342 -12.99 -1.98 -16.61
C LEU A 342 -13.74 -3.21 -17.15
N ARG A 343 -13.12 -3.96 -18.08
CA ARG A 343 -13.70 -5.22 -18.60
C ARG A 343 -13.96 -6.23 -17.49
N HIS A 344 -13.05 -6.37 -16.55
CA HIS A 344 -13.21 -7.26 -15.40
C HIS A 344 -14.37 -6.81 -14.50
N MET A 345 -14.49 -5.50 -14.24
CA MET A 345 -15.59 -4.93 -13.47
C MET A 345 -16.94 -5.12 -14.16
N ASP A 346 -17.00 -4.93 -15.48
CA ASP A 346 -18.22 -5.14 -16.26
C ASP A 346 -18.60 -6.62 -16.34
N PHE A 347 -17.61 -7.52 -16.46
CA PHE A 347 -17.82 -8.96 -16.37
C PHE A 347 -18.44 -9.36 -15.02
N LEU A 348 -17.90 -8.85 -13.91
CA LEU A 348 -18.47 -9.09 -12.58
C LEU A 348 -19.92 -8.58 -12.51
N LYS A 349 -20.19 -7.33 -12.93
CA LYS A 349 -21.55 -6.75 -12.95
C LYS A 349 -22.53 -7.55 -13.83
N GLY A 350 -22.09 -8.06 -14.97
CA GLY A 350 -22.90 -8.88 -15.88
C GLY A 350 -23.26 -10.24 -15.28
N HIS A 351 -22.33 -10.86 -14.54
CA HIS A 351 -22.58 -12.10 -13.80
C HIS A 351 -23.66 -11.90 -12.72
N TRP A 352 -23.66 -10.74 -12.05
CA TRP A 352 -24.71 -10.37 -11.10
C TRP A 352 -26.08 -10.15 -11.76
N ARG A 353 -26.15 -9.58 -12.97
CA ARG A 353 -27.43 -9.38 -13.69
C ARG A 353 -28.05 -10.67 -14.22
N ASN A 354 -27.23 -11.65 -14.60
CA ASN A 354 -27.70 -12.94 -15.10
C ASN A 354 -27.95 -13.98 -13.99
N GLY A 355 -27.59 -13.68 -12.74
CA GLY A 355 -27.75 -14.56 -11.57
C GLY A 355 -29.13 -14.52 -10.90
N SER A 356 -30.04 -13.65 -11.31
CA SER A 356 -31.45 -13.67 -10.89
C SER A 356 -32.33 -14.46 -11.88
N ALA A 357 -31.91 -15.68 -12.21
CA ALA A 357 -32.72 -16.64 -12.96
C ALA A 357 -33.50 -17.52 -11.96
N SER A 358 -34.74 -17.11 -11.70
CA SER A 358 -35.93 -17.94 -11.39
C SER A 358 -35.71 -19.36 -10.81
N ASN A 359 -35.80 -19.49 -9.49
CA ASN A 359 -36.43 -20.67 -8.88
C ASN A 359 -37.94 -20.43 -8.83
N SER A 360 -38.64 -20.71 -9.93
CA SER A 360 -40.08 -20.94 -9.91
C SER A 360 -40.34 -22.29 -10.59
N SER A 361 -40.51 -23.30 -9.75
CA SER A 361 -41.12 -24.59 -10.08
C SER A 361 -42.43 -24.37 -10.80
N SER A 362 -42.57 -24.91 -12.00
CA SER A 362 -43.87 -25.23 -12.59
C SER A 362 -43.76 -26.63 -13.16
N ASP A 363 -44.56 -27.52 -12.58
CA ASP A 363 -44.67 -28.95 -12.86
C ASP A 363 -45.20 -29.23 -14.28
N PRO A 364 -44.92 -30.41 -14.86
CA PRO A 364 -45.49 -30.84 -16.13
C PRO A 364 -46.91 -31.43 -15.98
N PRO A 365 -47.66 -31.56 -17.09
CA PRO A 365 -49.09 -31.90 -17.10
C PRO A 365 -49.44 -33.32 -16.66
#